data_AF-A0A2S2NDE8-F1
#
_entry.id   AF-A0A2S2NDE8-F1
#
_cell.length_a   1.000
_cell.length_b   1.000
_cell.length_c   1.000
_cell.angle_alpha   90.00
_cell.angle_beta   90.00
_cell.angle_gamma   90.00
#
_symmetry.space_group_name_H-M   'P 1'
#
loop_
_entity.id
_entity.type
_entity.pdbx_description
1 polymer ?
#
loop_
_entity_poly.entity_id
_entity_poly.type
_entity_poly.pdbx_seq_one_letter_code
_entity_poly.pdbx_strand_id
1 'polypeptide(L)'
;KKDAMELLLDPTLFQMEDRSIQYWKIIIDNLMSQDTTTFRDFMGRINMNQANTLNLFSNREQECEQRAQLLKRLAFVLLCSEKDQFHKHVPEIQERLVDTLRMPQSGPGIHAQVFLCFRVLLLRMSGHHITSMWPIIVSEMVQVMIHIEHNLSTDSEEFRRNTSSHIRLLSGLDWTWVVNSNNGLHASSNPQWLQLQLAAVKLLSVAIQLPADILPQFQMYKWAFVGRPELSQNEQNPVEFVPHVLRIAKIMDSKYGSPIETYPDTLLPTGSTARSLQDLHPFFSALSSGEPHPSLDSSISQLEQELELDFLEPIPSR
;
A
#
# COMPACT_ATOMS: atom_id res chain seq x y z
N LYS A 1 8.52 7.94 -33.81
CA LYS A 1 7.21 7.33 -33.47
C LYS A 1 7.50 6.30 -32.39
N LYS A 2 6.88 6.41 -31.21
CA LYS A 2 7.11 5.45 -30.12
C LYS A 2 6.22 4.22 -30.30
N ASP A 3 6.71 3.03 -29.95
CA ASP A 3 5.88 1.81 -29.90
C ASP A 3 5.11 1.70 -28.56
N ALA A 4 4.23 0.71 -28.42
CA ALA A 4 3.38 0.56 -27.24
C ALA A 4 4.18 0.26 -25.96
N MET A 5 5.28 -0.50 -26.06
CA MET A 5 6.15 -0.81 -24.92
C MET A 5 6.96 0.43 -24.51
N GLU A 6 7.45 1.21 -25.47
CA GLU A 6 8.10 2.49 -25.22
C GLU A 6 7.17 3.50 -24.56
N LEU A 7 5.88 3.51 -24.95
CA LEU A 7 4.88 4.35 -24.30
C LEU A 7 4.54 3.87 -22.89
N LEU A 8 4.41 2.55 -22.67
CA LEU A 8 4.23 1.98 -21.32
C LEU A 8 5.38 2.38 -20.39
N LEU A 9 6.61 2.43 -20.91
CA LEU A 9 7.81 2.81 -20.15
C LEU A 9 8.05 4.32 -20.08
N ASP A 10 7.22 5.13 -20.74
CA ASP A 10 7.36 6.58 -20.72
C ASP A 10 7.12 7.12 -19.30
N PRO A 11 8.01 7.97 -18.75
CA PRO A 11 7.85 8.56 -17.41
C PRO A 11 6.53 9.31 -17.22
N THR A 12 5.95 9.81 -18.31
CA THR A 12 4.73 10.61 -18.31
C THR A 12 3.47 9.79 -18.59
N LEU A 13 3.57 8.45 -18.72
CA LEU A 13 2.42 7.58 -19.02
C LEU A 13 1.20 7.94 -18.17
N PHE A 14 1.39 8.04 -16.86
CA PHE A 14 0.31 8.25 -15.90
C PHE A 14 -0.17 9.71 -15.78
N GLN A 15 0.48 10.66 -16.48
CA GLN A 15 0.03 12.04 -16.60
C GLN A 15 -1.07 12.12 -17.68
N MET A 16 -2.19 11.47 -17.38
CA MET A 16 -3.32 11.34 -18.30
C MET A 16 -4.64 11.72 -17.61
N GLU A 17 -5.67 12.00 -18.39
CA GLU A 17 -7.02 12.15 -17.87
C GLU A 17 -7.62 10.78 -17.55
N ASP A 18 -8.43 10.68 -16.50
CA ASP A 18 -9.11 9.46 -16.03
C ASP A 18 -9.74 8.62 -17.17
N ARG A 19 -10.52 9.27 -18.04
CA ARG A 19 -11.14 8.63 -19.22
C ARG A 19 -10.16 7.91 -20.16
N SER A 20 -8.87 8.19 -20.06
CA SER A 20 -7.82 7.58 -20.90
C SER A 20 -7.43 6.18 -20.41
N ILE A 21 -7.63 5.89 -19.12
CA ILE A 21 -7.26 4.62 -18.49
C ILE A 21 -7.92 3.44 -19.22
N GLN A 22 -9.20 3.53 -19.53
CA GLN A 22 -9.94 2.46 -20.21
C GLN A 22 -9.30 2.04 -21.56
N TYR A 23 -8.76 3.01 -22.31
CA TYR A 23 -8.09 2.74 -23.58
C TYR A 23 -6.72 2.10 -23.35
N TRP A 24 -5.98 2.59 -22.35
CA TRP A 24 -4.71 2.00 -21.95
C TRP A 24 -4.87 0.57 -21.46
N LYS A 25 -5.94 0.26 -20.72
CA LYS A 25 -6.24 -1.13 -20.31
C LYS A 25 -6.33 -2.06 -21.52
N ILE A 26 -7.06 -1.66 -22.55
CA ILE A 26 -7.18 -2.44 -23.80
C ILE A 26 -5.83 -2.57 -24.51
N ILE A 27 -5.06 -1.49 -24.61
CA ILE A 27 -3.76 -1.50 -25.30
C ILE A 27 -2.76 -2.40 -24.57
N ILE A 28 -2.64 -2.25 -23.25
CA ILE A 28 -1.67 -2.99 -22.44
C ILE A 28 -2.05 -4.47 -22.33
N ASP A 29 -3.33 -4.78 -22.18
CA ASP A 29 -3.78 -6.18 -22.22
C ASP A 29 -3.40 -6.82 -23.56
N ASN A 30 -3.74 -6.19 -24.70
CA ASN A 30 -3.34 -6.69 -26.02
C ASN A 30 -1.82 -6.84 -26.17
N LEU A 31 -1.04 -5.86 -25.69
CA LEU A 31 0.42 -5.90 -25.74
C LEU A 31 0.98 -7.11 -24.98
N MET A 32 0.44 -7.40 -23.80
CA MET A 32 0.96 -8.43 -22.91
C MET A 32 0.39 -9.83 -23.20
N SER A 33 -0.80 -9.90 -23.79
CA SER A 33 -1.51 -11.15 -24.12
C SER A 33 -1.08 -11.77 -25.45
N GLN A 34 -0.55 -10.96 -26.38
CA GLN A 34 -0.16 -11.46 -27.71
C GLN A 34 1.11 -12.31 -27.70
N ASP A 35 2.03 -12.07 -26.76
CA ASP A 35 3.27 -12.85 -26.65
C ASP A 35 3.75 -12.99 -25.18
N THR A 36 3.84 -14.24 -24.72
CA THR A 36 4.37 -14.59 -23.38
C THR A 36 5.80 -14.12 -23.13
N THR A 37 6.58 -13.84 -24.18
CA THR A 37 7.92 -13.25 -24.06
C THR A 37 7.85 -11.79 -23.61
N THR A 38 6.81 -11.04 -24.01
CA THR A 38 6.69 -9.59 -23.72
C THR A 38 6.57 -9.34 -22.22
N PHE A 39 5.73 -10.10 -21.52
CA PHE A 39 5.61 -9.99 -20.07
C PHE A 39 6.90 -10.41 -19.35
N ARG A 40 7.56 -11.47 -19.82
CA ARG A 40 8.84 -11.94 -19.27
C ARG A 40 9.96 -10.91 -19.45
N ASP A 41 10.04 -10.30 -20.63
CA ASP A 41 11.00 -9.24 -20.94
C ASP A 41 10.75 -8.01 -20.06
N PHE A 42 9.48 -7.65 -19.85
CA PHE A 42 9.10 -6.60 -18.90
C PHE A 42 9.55 -6.94 -17.47
N MET A 43 9.27 -8.16 -16.98
CA MET A 43 9.73 -8.63 -15.66
C MET A 43 11.26 -8.61 -15.52
N GLY A 44 11.99 -8.92 -16.60
CA GLY A 44 13.45 -8.83 -16.65
C GLY A 44 13.98 -7.43 -16.34
N ARG A 45 13.28 -6.37 -16.79
CA ARG A 45 13.69 -4.97 -16.60
C ARG A 45 13.62 -4.52 -15.14
N ILE A 46 12.75 -5.12 -14.32
CA ILE A 46 12.66 -4.82 -12.88
C ILE A 46 13.98 -5.17 -12.15
N ASN A 47 14.73 -6.15 -12.68
CA ASN A 47 16.00 -6.61 -12.11
C ASN A 47 17.23 -5.82 -12.56
N MET A 48 17.19 -5.24 -13.77
CA MET A 48 18.38 -4.68 -14.42
C MET A 48 19.02 -3.51 -13.65
N ASN A 49 18.28 -2.85 -12.76
CA ASN A 49 18.80 -1.82 -11.88
C ASN A 49 19.71 -2.35 -10.75
N GLN A 50 20.17 -3.61 -10.80
CA GLN A 50 21.27 -4.13 -9.95
C GLN A 50 22.65 -4.09 -10.66
N ALA A 51 22.70 -3.86 -11.98
CA ALA A 51 23.91 -4.06 -12.77
C ALA A 51 24.86 -2.84 -12.90
N ASN A 52 24.51 -1.68 -12.33
CA ASN A 52 25.32 -0.45 -12.47
C ASN A 52 26.21 -0.15 -11.26
N THR A 53 26.85 -1.18 -10.69
CA THR A 53 27.83 -1.07 -9.59
C THR A 53 29.11 -0.30 -9.94
N LEU A 54 29.21 0.27 -11.15
CA LEU A 54 30.37 1.07 -11.61
C LEU A 54 30.12 2.58 -11.66
N ASN A 55 28.90 3.05 -11.36
CA ASN A 55 28.61 4.48 -11.27
C ASN A 55 28.55 4.92 -9.80
N LEU A 56 29.74 5.15 -9.20
CA LEU A 56 29.94 5.67 -7.84
C LEU A 56 29.28 7.05 -7.56
N PHE A 57 28.63 7.66 -8.57
CA PHE A 57 27.94 8.95 -8.49
C PHE A 57 26.50 8.90 -9.04
N SER A 58 25.93 7.71 -9.30
CA SER A 58 24.51 7.60 -9.64
C SER A 58 23.66 8.03 -8.44
N ASN A 59 22.66 8.89 -8.68
CA ASN A 59 21.80 9.42 -7.63
C ASN A 59 20.93 8.27 -7.09
N ARG A 60 21.29 7.70 -5.93
CA ARG A 60 20.58 6.59 -5.28
C ARG A 60 19.07 6.80 -5.19
N GLU A 61 18.64 8.05 -5.00
CA GLU A 61 17.23 8.43 -4.99
C GLU A 61 16.57 8.22 -6.35
N GLN A 62 17.26 8.56 -7.45
CA GLN A 62 16.79 8.36 -8.82
C GLN A 62 16.66 6.87 -9.17
N GLU A 63 17.53 6.00 -8.65
CA GLU A 63 17.38 4.54 -8.83
C GLU A 63 16.15 3.99 -8.11
N CYS A 64 15.88 4.51 -6.91
CA CYS A 64 14.71 4.14 -6.14
C CYS A 64 13.42 4.61 -6.84
N GLU A 65 13.42 5.85 -7.35
CA GLU A 65 12.30 6.40 -8.12
C GLU A 65 12.04 5.59 -9.39
N GLN A 66 13.08 5.28 -10.18
CA GLN A 66 12.94 4.44 -11.38
C GLN A 66 12.37 3.06 -11.05
N ARG A 67 12.78 2.47 -9.92
CA ARG A 67 12.26 1.17 -9.49
C ARG A 67 10.80 1.26 -9.02
N ALA A 68 10.45 2.29 -8.25
CA ALA A 68 9.06 2.55 -7.87
C ALA A 68 8.18 2.71 -9.12
N GLN A 69 8.65 3.46 -10.11
CA GLN A 69 8.00 3.64 -11.40
C GLN A 69 7.82 2.33 -12.18
N LEU A 70 8.79 1.42 -12.17
CA LEU A 70 8.64 0.10 -12.78
C LEU A 70 7.64 -0.79 -12.03
N LEU A 71 7.62 -0.74 -10.70
CA LEU A 71 6.61 -1.44 -9.88
C LEU A 71 5.20 -0.91 -10.15
N LYS A 72 5.03 0.41 -10.27
CA LYS A 72 3.75 1.02 -10.65
C LYS A 72 3.28 0.52 -12.01
N ARG A 73 4.19 0.39 -12.99
CA ARG A 73 3.87 -0.20 -14.30
C ARG A 73 3.51 -1.68 -14.21
N LEU A 74 4.19 -2.45 -13.36
CA LEU A 74 3.82 -3.85 -13.11
C LEU A 74 2.40 -3.93 -12.55
N ALA A 75 2.07 -3.13 -11.54
CA ALA A 75 0.73 -3.05 -10.98
C ALA A 75 -0.30 -2.70 -12.07
N PHE A 76 0.01 -1.75 -12.95
CA PHE A 76 -0.87 -1.36 -14.04
C PHE A 76 -1.09 -2.49 -15.06
N VAL A 77 -0.02 -3.17 -15.47
CA VAL A 77 -0.08 -4.33 -16.37
C VAL A 77 -0.97 -5.43 -15.81
N LEU A 78 -0.82 -5.74 -14.52
CA LEU A 78 -1.67 -6.72 -13.83
C LEU A 78 -3.13 -6.27 -13.78
N LEU A 79 -3.40 -4.99 -13.54
CA LEU A 79 -4.76 -4.42 -13.52
C LEU A 79 -5.44 -4.52 -14.89
N CYS A 80 -4.69 -4.36 -15.97
CA CYS A 80 -5.23 -4.39 -17.34
C CYS A 80 -5.66 -5.79 -17.78
N SER A 81 -5.00 -6.84 -17.27
CA SER A 81 -5.23 -8.24 -17.65
C SER A 81 -6.52 -8.82 -17.08
N GLU A 82 -7.04 -9.90 -17.67
CA GLU A 82 -8.15 -10.71 -17.14
C GLU A 82 -7.82 -11.37 -15.77
N LYS A 83 -8.86 -11.78 -15.03
CA LYS A 83 -8.68 -12.43 -13.72
C LYS A 83 -7.87 -13.71 -13.90
N ASP A 84 -6.88 -13.92 -13.04
CA ASP A 84 -5.95 -15.06 -13.05
C ASP A 84 -5.10 -15.21 -14.32
N GLN A 85 -5.10 -14.24 -15.24
CA GLN A 85 -4.34 -14.34 -16.49
C GLN A 85 -2.84 -14.57 -16.25
N PHE A 86 -2.27 -13.92 -15.24
CA PHE A 86 -0.85 -14.05 -14.87
C PHE A 86 -0.59 -15.00 -13.70
N HIS A 87 -1.52 -15.91 -13.33
CA HIS A 87 -1.36 -16.79 -12.17
C HIS A 87 -0.05 -17.61 -12.17
N LYS A 88 0.40 -18.05 -13.36
CA LYS A 88 1.67 -18.80 -13.52
C LYS A 88 2.91 -17.98 -13.18
N HIS A 89 2.82 -16.66 -13.28
CA HIS A 89 3.90 -15.72 -12.97
C HIS A 89 3.84 -15.18 -11.55
N VAL A 90 2.77 -15.48 -10.78
CA VAL A 90 2.63 -15.00 -9.39
C VAL A 90 3.82 -15.37 -8.50
N PRO A 91 4.44 -16.57 -8.58
CA PRO A 91 5.65 -16.87 -7.82
C PRO A 91 6.83 -15.95 -8.17
N GLU A 92 7.04 -15.68 -9.46
CA GLU A 92 8.10 -14.76 -9.89
C GLU A 92 7.79 -13.31 -9.45
N ILE A 93 6.55 -12.86 -9.60
CA ILE A 93 6.10 -11.55 -9.11
C ILE A 93 6.35 -11.44 -7.60
N GLN A 94 6.00 -12.47 -6.83
CA GLN A 94 6.27 -12.52 -5.38
C GLN A 94 7.76 -12.35 -5.09
N GLU A 95 8.62 -13.12 -5.76
CA GLU A 95 10.07 -13.03 -5.60
C GLU A 95 10.56 -11.60 -5.86
N ARG A 96 10.11 -10.96 -6.95
CA ARG A 96 10.50 -9.57 -7.26
C ARG A 96 10.08 -8.56 -6.20
N LEU A 97 8.85 -8.68 -5.68
CA LEU A 97 8.35 -7.78 -4.63
C LEU A 97 9.16 -7.98 -3.34
N VAL A 98 9.40 -9.22 -2.94
CA VAL A 98 10.18 -9.57 -1.74
C VAL A 98 11.62 -9.06 -1.85
N ASP A 99 12.29 -9.31 -2.98
CA ASP A 99 13.67 -8.85 -3.22
C ASP A 99 13.76 -7.32 -3.17
N THR A 100 12.76 -6.65 -3.72
CA THR A 100 12.69 -5.19 -3.70
C THR A 100 12.53 -4.63 -2.29
N LEU A 101 11.70 -5.25 -1.45
CA LEU A 101 11.51 -4.85 -0.05
C LEU A 101 12.78 -5.07 0.79
N ARG A 102 13.54 -6.13 0.51
CA ARG A 102 14.78 -6.50 1.24
C ARG A 102 15.98 -5.62 0.93
N MET A 103 15.93 -4.79 -0.11
CA MET A 103 17.06 -3.92 -0.45
C MET A 103 17.31 -2.91 0.68
N PRO A 104 18.58 -2.68 1.10
CA PRO A 104 18.89 -1.71 2.16
C PRO A 104 18.41 -0.27 1.90
N GLN A 105 18.24 0.08 0.62
CA GLN A 105 17.77 1.37 0.14
C GLN A 105 16.28 1.41 -0.22
N SER A 106 15.47 0.43 0.19
CA SER A 106 14.02 0.43 -0.07
C SER A 106 13.31 1.54 0.72
N GLY A 107 13.20 2.73 0.10
CA GLY A 107 12.53 3.89 0.69
C GLY A 107 10.99 3.82 0.62
N PRO A 108 10.27 4.74 1.27
CA PRO A 108 8.81 4.72 1.36
C PRO A 108 8.11 4.75 -0.01
N GLY A 109 8.70 5.42 -1.01
CA GLY A 109 8.17 5.42 -2.38
C GLY A 109 8.12 4.03 -3.02
N ILE A 110 9.12 3.17 -2.78
CA ILE A 110 9.14 1.79 -3.28
C ILE A 110 8.05 0.96 -2.58
N HIS A 111 7.99 1.05 -1.25
CA HIS A 111 6.99 0.32 -0.45
C HIS A 111 5.56 0.69 -0.85
N ALA A 112 5.30 1.97 -1.14
CA ALA A 112 3.99 2.43 -1.62
C ALA A 112 3.58 1.73 -2.93
N GLN A 113 4.52 1.56 -3.86
CA GLN A 113 4.25 0.85 -5.13
C GLN A 113 4.15 -0.67 -4.95
N VAL A 114 4.86 -1.26 -3.98
CA VAL A 114 4.65 -2.67 -3.61
C VAL A 114 3.24 -2.88 -3.05
N PHE A 115 2.73 -1.96 -2.23
CA PHE A 115 1.35 -2.01 -1.72
C PHE A 115 0.31 -1.80 -2.82
N LEU A 116 0.60 -0.95 -3.82
CA LEU A 116 -0.22 -0.85 -5.01
C LEU A 116 -0.26 -2.18 -5.79
N CYS A 117 0.88 -2.85 -5.98
CA CYS A 117 0.94 -4.19 -6.57
C CYS A 117 0.10 -5.21 -5.78
N PHE A 118 0.23 -5.25 -4.45
CA PHE A 118 -0.57 -6.14 -3.62
C PHE A 118 -2.07 -5.87 -3.78
N ARG A 119 -2.51 -4.61 -3.80
CA ARG A 119 -3.92 -4.25 -4.02
C ARG A 119 -4.45 -4.76 -5.36
N VAL A 120 -3.69 -4.56 -6.44
CA VAL A 120 -4.06 -5.10 -7.75
C VAL A 120 -4.15 -6.63 -7.69
N LEU A 121 -3.18 -7.29 -7.06
CA LEU A 121 -3.19 -8.76 -6.93
C LEU A 121 -4.39 -9.27 -6.13
N LEU A 122 -4.82 -8.58 -5.07
CA LEU A 122 -6.03 -8.95 -4.31
C LEU A 122 -7.30 -8.94 -5.17
N LEU A 123 -7.37 -8.07 -6.18
CA LEU A 123 -8.54 -7.95 -7.08
C LEU A 123 -8.42 -8.84 -8.33
N ARG A 124 -7.21 -9.00 -8.88
CA ARG A 124 -6.97 -9.71 -10.15
C ARG A 124 -6.59 -11.18 -10.00
N MET A 125 -6.22 -11.63 -8.81
CA MET A 125 -5.87 -13.03 -8.54
C MET A 125 -6.88 -13.68 -7.58
N SER A 126 -7.24 -14.92 -7.86
CA SER A 126 -7.98 -15.79 -6.95
C SER A 126 -7.16 -16.03 -5.68
N GLY A 127 -7.82 -16.06 -4.52
CA GLY A 127 -7.15 -16.06 -3.21
C GLY A 127 -6.13 -17.19 -2.99
N HIS A 128 -6.31 -18.33 -3.66
CA HIS A 128 -5.37 -19.45 -3.57
C HIS A 128 -4.02 -19.16 -4.26
N HIS A 129 -3.98 -18.33 -5.31
CA HIS A 129 -2.73 -17.95 -5.98
C HIS A 129 -1.85 -17.02 -5.12
N ILE A 130 -2.46 -16.17 -4.30
CA ILE A 130 -1.76 -15.19 -3.46
C ILE A 130 -1.56 -15.68 -2.02
N THR A 131 -1.87 -16.95 -1.71
CA THR A 131 -1.82 -17.48 -0.34
C THR A 131 -0.43 -17.31 0.30
N SER A 132 0.64 -17.55 -0.46
CA SER A 132 2.03 -17.42 0.00
C SER A 132 2.48 -15.97 0.24
N MET A 133 1.72 -14.98 -0.20
CA MET A 133 2.04 -13.56 -0.03
C MET A 133 1.50 -12.98 1.30
N TRP A 134 0.52 -13.62 1.95
CA TRP A 134 -0.10 -13.06 3.15
C TRP A 134 0.87 -12.77 4.31
N PRO A 135 1.86 -13.63 4.62
CA PRO A 135 2.83 -13.32 5.67
C PRO A 135 3.56 -12.00 5.42
N ILE A 136 3.94 -11.72 4.17
CA ILE A 136 4.62 -10.47 3.81
C ILE A 136 3.66 -9.28 3.72
N ILE A 137 2.47 -9.46 3.15
CA ILE A 137 1.45 -8.40 3.10
C ILE A 137 1.15 -7.91 4.52
N VAL A 138 0.90 -8.83 5.45
CA VAL A 138 0.54 -8.51 6.83
C VAL A 138 1.72 -7.90 7.58
N SER A 139 2.94 -8.45 7.44
CA SER A 139 4.12 -7.91 8.13
C SER A 139 4.38 -6.46 7.73
N GLU A 140 4.31 -6.14 6.44
CA GLU A 140 4.56 -4.79 5.94
C GLU A 140 3.41 -3.84 6.31
N MET A 141 2.14 -4.29 6.25
CA MET A 141 1.01 -3.46 6.69
C MET A 141 1.11 -3.11 8.18
N VAL A 142 1.42 -4.10 9.04
CA VAL A 142 1.62 -3.89 10.48
C VAL A 142 2.76 -2.91 10.75
N GLN A 143 3.85 -2.99 9.98
CA GLN A 143 4.95 -2.03 10.06
C GLN A 143 4.48 -0.59 9.83
N VAL A 144 3.72 -0.35 8.77
CA VAL A 144 3.21 0.99 8.47
C VAL A 144 2.20 1.46 9.51
N MET A 145 1.36 0.58 10.04
CA MET A 145 0.41 0.94 11.12
C MET A 145 1.16 1.37 12.39
N ILE A 146 2.19 0.63 12.80
CA ILE A 146 3.04 1.01 13.94
C ILE A 146 3.76 2.34 13.68
N HIS A 147 4.18 2.59 12.44
CA HIS A 147 4.75 3.88 12.06
C HIS A 147 3.74 5.04 12.14
N ILE A 148 2.48 4.82 11.73
CA ILE A 148 1.39 5.80 11.88
C ILE A 148 1.15 6.11 13.35
N GLU A 149 1.04 5.09 14.21
CA GLU A 149 0.90 5.25 15.66
C GLU A 149 2.04 6.10 16.24
N HIS A 150 3.28 5.80 15.83
CA HIS A 150 4.45 6.55 16.25
C HIS A 150 4.38 8.02 15.82
N ASN A 151 4.14 8.28 14.53
CA ASN A 151 4.07 9.63 13.96
C ASN A 151 2.99 10.49 14.62
N LEU A 152 1.82 9.92 14.91
CA LEU A 152 0.76 10.64 15.62
C LEU A 152 1.15 10.96 17.07
N SER A 153 1.91 10.06 17.71
CA SER A 153 2.25 10.12 19.14
C SER A 153 3.51 10.92 19.46
N THR A 154 4.30 11.36 18.47
CA THR A 154 5.59 12.06 18.70
C THR A 154 5.48 13.28 19.62
N ASP A 155 4.32 13.93 19.65
CA ASP A 155 4.07 15.14 20.45
C ASP A 155 3.45 14.85 21.83
N SER A 156 3.14 13.59 22.15
CA SER A 156 2.47 13.18 23.39
C SER A 156 3.47 12.92 24.54
N GLU A 157 3.18 13.48 25.73
CA GLU A 157 3.98 13.25 26.94
C GLU A 157 3.99 11.78 27.40
N GLU A 158 2.93 11.01 27.15
CA GLU A 158 2.88 9.57 27.43
C GLU A 158 3.83 8.78 26.52
N PHE A 159 3.92 9.19 25.25
CA PHE A 159 4.82 8.59 24.29
C PHE A 159 6.28 8.84 24.68
N ARG A 160 6.62 10.05 25.13
CA ARG A 160 7.98 10.40 25.59
C ARG A 160 8.46 9.51 26.75
N ARG A 161 7.54 9.02 27.60
CA ARG A 161 7.86 8.06 28.68
C ARG A 161 8.08 6.63 28.18
N ASN A 162 7.34 6.20 27.15
CA ASN A 162 7.36 4.83 26.63
C ASN A 162 8.17 4.65 25.32
N THR A 163 8.82 5.70 24.82
CA THR A 163 9.58 5.68 23.56
C THR A 163 10.64 4.57 23.54
N SER A 164 11.27 4.29 24.69
CA SER A 164 12.35 3.30 24.80
C SER A 164 11.92 1.84 24.60
N SER A 165 10.71 1.45 25.01
CA SER A 165 10.17 0.11 24.77
C SER A 165 9.70 -0.03 23.32
N HIS A 166 9.12 1.02 22.76
CA HIS A 166 8.69 1.06 21.37
C HIS A 166 9.88 0.96 20.40
N ILE A 167 10.93 1.78 20.60
CA ILE A 167 12.16 1.71 19.79
C ILE A 167 12.82 0.32 19.88
N ARG A 168 12.82 -0.32 21.05
CA ARG A 168 13.34 -1.69 21.20
C ARG A 168 12.56 -2.69 20.35
N LEU A 169 11.24 -2.57 20.30
CA LEU A 169 10.38 -3.41 19.46
C LEU A 169 10.65 -3.19 17.96
N LEU A 170 10.81 -1.92 17.54
CA LEU A 170 11.19 -1.55 16.16
C LEU A 170 12.58 -2.08 15.78
N SER A 171 13.54 -2.03 16.71
CA SER A 171 14.92 -2.49 16.47
C SER A 171 15.07 -4.01 16.41
N GLY A 172 14.16 -4.77 17.02
CA GLY A 172 14.21 -6.24 17.06
C GLY A 172 13.62 -6.94 15.84
N LEU A 173 13.01 -6.19 14.90
CA LEU A 173 12.27 -6.73 13.76
C LEU A 173 12.95 -6.48 12.40
N ASP A 174 14.23 -6.09 12.37
CA ASP A 174 14.98 -5.73 11.15
C ASP A 174 14.38 -4.55 10.34
N TRP A 175 13.75 -3.57 11.01
CA TRP A 175 13.10 -2.40 10.38
C TRP A 175 14.10 -1.31 9.97
N THR A 176 15.16 -1.71 9.30
CA THR A 176 16.25 -0.84 8.90
C THR A 176 15.78 0.33 8.03
N TRP A 177 14.77 0.15 7.18
CA TRP A 177 14.22 1.23 6.33
C TRP A 177 13.43 2.29 7.13
N VAL A 178 12.70 1.88 8.17
CA VAL A 178 11.99 2.80 9.08
C VAL A 178 12.97 3.51 10.02
N VAL A 179 13.96 2.78 10.54
CA VAL A 179 14.88 3.26 11.60
C VAL A 179 16.08 4.04 11.04
N ASN A 180 16.60 3.72 9.84
CA ASN A 180 17.65 4.54 9.18
C ASN A 180 17.13 5.88 8.66
N SER A 181 15.81 6.08 8.61
CA SER A 181 15.22 7.39 8.31
C SER A 181 15.46 8.40 9.44
N ASN A 182 16.12 8.01 10.54
CA ASN A 182 16.54 8.85 11.67
C ASN A 182 17.68 9.85 11.36
N ASN A 183 17.56 10.61 10.27
CA ASN A 183 18.00 12.00 10.32
C ASN A 183 16.91 12.79 11.07
N GLY A 184 16.92 12.64 12.40
CA GLY A 184 15.87 12.89 13.41
C GLY A 184 15.21 14.27 13.49
N LEU A 185 15.08 15.01 12.39
CA LEU A 185 14.21 16.18 12.23
C LEU A 185 13.53 16.26 10.85
N HIS A 186 13.85 15.37 9.88
CA HIS A 186 13.37 15.49 8.50
C HIS A 186 12.54 14.31 7.98
N ALA A 187 12.43 13.19 8.70
CA ALA A 187 11.62 12.04 8.26
C ALA A 187 10.13 12.40 8.07
N SER A 188 9.58 13.28 8.90
CA SER A 188 8.21 13.80 8.80
C SER A 188 7.98 14.78 7.64
N SER A 189 9.06 15.30 7.02
CA SER A 189 8.96 16.24 5.90
C SER A 189 8.96 15.58 4.52
N ASN A 190 9.30 14.30 4.42
CA ASN A 190 9.26 13.60 3.12
C ASN A 190 7.81 13.21 2.78
N PRO A 191 7.21 13.77 1.71
CA PRO A 191 5.81 13.49 1.33
C PRO A 191 5.57 12.01 0.95
N GLN A 192 6.61 11.26 0.61
CA GLN A 192 6.50 9.83 0.28
C GLN A 192 6.04 8.97 1.48
N TRP A 193 6.28 9.40 2.72
CA TRP A 193 5.77 8.69 3.89
C TRP A 193 4.25 8.73 3.96
N LEU A 194 3.66 9.89 3.68
CA LEU A 194 2.20 10.02 3.65
C LEU A 194 1.59 9.20 2.52
N GLN A 195 2.26 9.13 1.36
CA GLN A 195 1.85 8.24 0.27
C GLN A 195 1.91 6.76 0.67
N LEU A 196 2.96 6.33 1.40
CA LEU A 196 3.05 4.97 1.92
C LEU A 196 1.95 4.66 2.93
N GLN A 197 1.68 5.58 3.85
CA GLN A 197 0.59 5.45 4.82
C GLN A 197 -0.76 5.31 4.12
N LEU A 198 -1.06 6.16 3.13
CA LEU A 198 -2.26 6.06 2.33
C LEU A 198 -2.33 4.73 1.57
N ALA A 199 -1.23 4.28 0.95
CA ALA A 199 -1.18 3.01 0.22
C ALA A 199 -1.47 1.81 1.13
N ALA A 200 -0.94 1.82 2.37
CA ALA A 200 -1.17 0.78 3.37
C ALA A 200 -2.63 0.73 3.82
N VAL A 201 -3.20 1.90 4.07
CA VAL A 201 -4.59 2.04 4.50
C VAL A 201 -5.55 1.65 3.38
N LYS A 202 -5.25 2.01 2.12
CA LYS A 202 -6.03 1.55 0.97
C LYS A 202 -5.92 0.04 0.74
N LEU A 203 -4.76 -0.56 1.01
CA LEU A 203 -4.59 -2.02 0.95
C LEU A 203 -5.43 -2.72 2.02
N LEU A 204 -5.40 -2.20 3.25
CA LEU A 204 -6.27 -2.68 4.32
C LEU A 204 -7.75 -2.52 3.96
N SER A 205 -8.13 -1.37 3.39
CA SER A 205 -9.49 -1.08 2.95
C SER A 205 -9.99 -2.13 1.96
N VAL A 206 -9.23 -2.40 0.88
CA VAL A 206 -9.57 -3.45 -0.09
C VAL A 206 -9.67 -4.83 0.57
N ALA A 207 -8.72 -5.18 1.44
CA ALA A 207 -8.73 -6.48 2.12
C ALA A 207 -9.96 -6.67 3.04
N ILE A 208 -10.43 -5.61 3.71
CA ILE A 208 -11.62 -5.63 4.57
C ILE A 208 -12.91 -5.73 3.74
N GLN A 209 -12.98 -5.03 2.62
CA GLN A 209 -14.17 -4.96 1.76
C GLN A 209 -14.37 -6.24 0.94
N LEU A 210 -13.30 -6.98 0.65
CA LEU A 210 -13.40 -8.22 -0.11
C LEU A 210 -14.03 -9.35 0.73
N PRO A 211 -15.06 -10.04 0.20
CA PRO A 211 -15.71 -11.17 0.86
C PRO A 211 -14.75 -12.29 1.30
N ALA A 212 -15.12 -12.98 2.38
CA ALA A 212 -14.31 -14.06 2.96
C ALA A 212 -14.15 -15.29 2.04
N ASP A 213 -15.09 -15.51 1.10
CA ASP A 213 -14.97 -16.53 0.06
C ASP A 213 -13.95 -16.16 -1.02
N ILE A 214 -13.72 -14.87 -1.26
CA ILE A 214 -12.71 -14.36 -2.20
C ILE A 214 -11.33 -14.31 -1.53
N LEU A 215 -11.24 -13.77 -0.31
CA LEU A 215 -10.00 -13.64 0.47
C LEU A 215 -10.10 -14.38 1.82
N PRO A 216 -10.15 -15.73 1.83
CA PRO A 216 -10.28 -16.50 3.07
C PRO A 216 -9.10 -16.31 4.01
N GLN A 217 -7.88 -16.16 3.47
CA GLN A 217 -6.69 -16.06 4.30
C GLN A 217 -6.58 -14.75 5.07
N PHE A 218 -7.17 -13.66 4.57
CA PHE A 218 -7.20 -12.40 5.32
C PHE A 218 -7.92 -12.57 6.66
N GLN A 219 -8.92 -13.45 6.74
CA GLN A 219 -9.69 -13.67 7.98
C GLN A 219 -8.81 -14.19 9.13
N MET A 220 -7.71 -14.89 8.81
CA MET A 220 -6.73 -15.36 9.80
C MET A 220 -5.90 -14.22 10.40
N TYR A 221 -5.78 -13.09 9.69
CA TYR A 221 -4.95 -11.94 10.08
C TYR A 221 -5.75 -10.70 10.47
N LYS A 222 -7.05 -10.67 10.14
CA LYS A 222 -7.95 -9.52 10.36
C LYS A 222 -7.91 -8.98 11.79
N TRP A 223 -7.74 -9.86 12.79
CA TRP A 223 -7.64 -9.53 14.22
C TRP A 223 -6.52 -8.54 14.55
N ALA A 224 -5.44 -8.51 13.76
CA ALA A 224 -4.35 -7.58 13.97
C ALA A 224 -4.79 -6.13 13.66
N PHE A 225 -5.73 -5.96 12.73
CA PHE A 225 -6.13 -4.66 12.21
C PHE A 225 -7.43 -4.16 12.81
N VAL A 226 -8.50 -4.97 12.80
CA VAL A 226 -9.85 -4.58 13.21
C VAL A 226 -10.35 -5.50 14.32
N GLY A 227 -11.04 -4.93 15.31
CA GLY A 227 -11.62 -5.67 16.44
C GLY A 227 -12.79 -6.56 16.04
N ARG A 228 -13.13 -7.52 16.90
CA ARG A 228 -14.37 -8.31 16.75
C ARG A 228 -15.47 -7.67 17.59
N PRO A 229 -16.66 -7.39 17.03
CA PRO A 229 -17.78 -6.82 17.78
C PRO A 229 -18.17 -7.67 19.00
N GLU A 230 -18.10 -9.00 18.84
CA GLU A 230 -18.61 -10.00 19.77
C GLU A 230 -17.86 -10.08 21.13
N LEU A 231 -16.64 -9.53 21.22
CA LEU A 231 -15.81 -9.62 22.43
C LEU A 231 -15.78 -8.33 23.27
N SER A 232 -16.36 -7.24 22.76
CA SER A 232 -16.35 -5.92 23.39
C SER A 232 -17.11 -5.82 24.73
N GLN A 233 -17.83 -6.87 25.14
CA GLN A 233 -18.67 -6.86 26.35
C GLN A 233 -18.05 -7.53 27.59
N ASN A 234 -16.87 -8.15 27.49
CA ASN A 234 -16.23 -8.79 28.65
C ASN A 234 -14.99 -7.98 29.12
N GLU A 235 -15.23 -6.94 29.92
CA GLU A 235 -14.21 -6.08 30.56
C GLU A 235 -13.26 -6.82 31.54
N GLN A 236 -13.34 -8.15 31.65
CA GLN A 236 -12.61 -8.95 32.65
C GLN A 236 -11.33 -9.62 32.14
N ASN A 237 -10.96 -9.46 30.87
CA ASN A 237 -9.74 -10.05 30.31
C ASN A 237 -8.65 -9.00 30.03
N PRO A 238 -7.71 -8.74 30.97
CA PRO A 238 -6.62 -7.77 30.80
C PRO A 238 -5.53 -8.18 29.79
N VAL A 239 -5.75 -9.22 28.97
CA VAL A 239 -4.75 -9.85 28.09
C VAL A 239 -5.14 -9.78 26.60
N GLU A 240 -6.25 -9.12 26.25
CA GLU A 240 -6.69 -9.06 24.86
C GLU A 240 -5.83 -8.08 24.05
N PHE A 241 -5.30 -8.56 22.91
CA PHE A 241 -4.56 -7.73 21.97
C PHE A 241 -5.46 -6.62 21.41
N VAL A 242 -4.97 -5.37 21.40
CA VAL A 242 -5.70 -4.23 20.85
C VAL A 242 -5.32 -4.01 19.38
N PRO A 243 -6.28 -4.13 18.44
CA PRO A 243 -6.03 -3.97 17.02
C PRO A 243 -5.47 -2.60 16.64
N HIS A 244 -4.65 -2.56 15.59
CA HIS A 244 -3.95 -1.35 15.16
C HIS A 244 -4.91 -0.21 14.77
N VAL A 245 -6.01 -0.50 14.06
CA VAL A 245 -6.98 0.54 13.65
C VAL A 245 -7.58 1.23 14.87
N LEU A 246 -7.96 0.47 15.90
CA LEU A 246 -8.53 1.02 17.12
C LEU A 246 -7.53 1.88 17.89
N ARG A 247 -6.26 1.46 17.95
CA ARG A 247 -5.19 2.26 18.56
C ARG A 247 -4.99 3.59 17.83
N ILE A 248 -4.88 3.53 16.49
CA ILE A 248 -4.69 4.73 15.66
C ILE A 248 -5.89 5.67 15.81
N ALA A 249 -7.13 5.15 15.74
CA ALA A 249 -8.34 5.93 15.91
C ALA A 249 -8.34 6.71 17.23
N LYS A 250 -8.04 6.05 18.36
CA LYS A 250 -7.97 6.70 19.69
C LYS A 250 -6.92 7.81 19.76
N ILE A 251 -5.75 7.60 19.14
CA ILE A 251 -4.69 8.61 19.10
C ILE A 251 -5.14 9.80 18.22
N MET A 252 -5.75 9.53 17.07
CA MET A 252 -6.28 10.56 16.18
C MET A 252 -7.41 11.36 16.85
N ASP A 253 -8.33 10.72 17.56
CA ASP A 253 -9.39 11.40 18.30
C ASP A 253 -8.78 12.33 19.37
N SER A 254 -7.76 11.85 20.09
CA SER A 254 -7.07 12.67 21.08
C SER A 254 -6.33 13.86 20.46
N LYS A 255 -5.80 13.71 19.23
CA LYS A 255 -4.99 14.73 18.53
C LYS A 255 -5.82 15.74 17.73
N TYR A 256 -6.91 15.29 17.11
CA TYR A 256 -7.69 16.05 16.14
C TYR A 256 -9.11 16.40 16.62
N GLY A 257 -9.59 15.84 17.73
CA GLY A 257 -10.91 16.12 18.31
C GLY A 257 -11.78 14.88 18.49
N SER A 258 -12.98 15.03 19.07
CA SER A 258 -13.89 13.94 19.38
C SER A 258 -14.15 12.97 18.20
N PRO A 259 -14.55 11.71 18.47
CA PRO A 259 -14.88 10.74 17.43
C PRO A 259 -15.82 11.34 16.37
N ILE A 260 -15.60 10.98 15.11
CA ILE A 260 -16.37 11.51 13.98
C ILE A 260 -17.82 11.02 14.10
N GLU A 261 -18.75 11.95 14.40
CA GLU A 261 -20.18 11.64 14.53
C GLU A 261 -20.88 11.49 13.18
N THR A 262 -20.37 12.15 12.13
CA THR A 262 -20.90 12.09 10.77
C THR A 262 -19.78 11.81 9.78
N TYR A 263 -19.83 10.64 9.16
CA TYR A 263 -18.81 10.21 8.20
C TYR A 263 -19.04 10.84 6.82
N PRO A 264 -17.96 11.21 6.10
CA PRO A 264 -18.05 11.58 4.70
C PRO A 264 -18.43 10.39 3.82
N ASP A 265 -18.95 10.67 2.62
CA ASP A 265 -19.30 9.65 1.62
C ASP A 265 -18.08 8.79 1.25
N THR A 266 -16.89 9.41 1.15
CA THR A 266 -15.61 8.72 0.94
C THR A 266 -14.74 8.80 2.19
N LEU A 267 -14.38 7.65 2.75
CA LEU A 267 -13.57 7.56 3.98
C LEU A 267 -12.07 7.77 3.74
N LEU A 268 -11.62 7.67 2.48
CA LEU A 268 -10.23 7.80 2.09
C LEU A 268 -10.08 8.79 0.91
N PRO A 269 -8.94 9.49 0.82
CA PRO A 269 -8.62 10.33 -0.33
C PRO A 269 -8.67 9.55 -1.66
N THR A 270 -9.27 10.15 -2.67
CA THR A 270 -9.25 9.63 -4.05
C THR A 270 -7.86 9.81 -4.66
N GLY A 271 -7.36 8.79 -5.39
CA GLY A 271 -6.04 8.82 -6.02
C GLY A 271 -4.87 8.59 -5.05
N SER A 272 -3.64 8.74 -5.53
CA SER A 272 -2.43 8.31 -4.81
C SER A 272 -1.87 9.32 -3.79
N THR A 273 -2.57 10.42 -3.51
CA THR A 273 -2.05 11.51 -2.67
C THR A 273 -3.00 11.88 -1.54
N ALA A 274 -2.43 12.13 -0.35
CA ALA A 274 -3.10 12.76 0.78
C ALA A 274 -2.35 14.05 1.13
N ARG A 275 -3.04 15.00 1.77
CA ARG A 275 -2.46 16.28 2.20
C ARG A 275 -1.96 16.21 3.63
N SER A 276 -2.63 15.42 4.46
CA SER A 276 -2.27 15.23 5.86
C SER A 276 -2.64 13.84 6.34
N LEU A 277 -2.06 13.42 7.47
CA LEU A 277 -2.43 12.18 8.14
C LEU A 277 -3.86 12.24 8.72
N GLN A 278 -4.38 13.44 8.98
CA GLN A 278 -5.76 13.67 9.40
C GLN A 278 -6.77 13.25 8.32
N ASP A 279 -6.38 13.29 7.04
CA ASP A 279 -7.23 12.85 5.93
C ASP A 279 -7.59 11.35 6.01
N LEU A 280 -6.85 10.57 6.80
CA LEU A 280 -7.12 9.14 7.04
C LEU A 280 -8.01 8.88 8.27
N HIS A 281 -8.28 9.91 9.07
CA HIS A 281 -9.04 9.80 10.32
C HIS A 281 -10.46 9.22 10.14
N PRO A 282 -11.24 9.62 9.10
CA PRO A 282 -12.56 9.02 8.85
C PRO A 282 -12.52 7.50 8.72
N PHE A 283 -11.54 6.95 8.00
CA PHE A 283 -11.37 5.52 7.84
C PHE A 283 -11.08 4.81 9.17
N PHE A 284 -10.13 5.32 9.97
CA PHE A 284 -9.78 4.70 11.24
C PHE A 284 -10.92 4.78 12.25
N SER A 285 -11.62 5.92 12.32
CA SER A 285 -12.77 6.10 13.20
C SER A 285 -13.92 5.17 12.79
N ALA A 286 -14.24 5.06 11.51
CA ALA A 286 -15.32 4.22 11.00
C ALA A 286 -15.10 2.72 11.30
N LEU A 287 -13.85 2.26 11.29
CA LEU A 287 -13.49 0.86 11.56
C LEU A 287 -13.17 0.57 13.03
N SER A 288 -13.16 1.59 13.90
CA SER A 288 -12.83 1.43 15.31
C SER A 288 -13.88 0.61 16.10
N SER A 289 -15.11 0.56 15.62
CA SER A 289 -16.24 -0.20 16.21
C SER A 289 -16.17 -1.71 15.97
N GLY A 290 -15.28 -2.18 15.10
CA GLY A 290 -15.12 -3.60 14.77
C GLY A 290 -16.01 -4.11 13.63
N GLU A 291 -17.02 -3.36 13.22
CA GLU A 291 -17.80 -3.63 12.00
C GLU A 291 -17.40 -2.67 10.88
N PRO A 292 -17.28 -3.16 9.62
CA PRO A 292 -17.10 -2.27 8.49
C PRO A 292 -18.32 -1.36 8.36
N HIS A 293 -18.08 -0.05 8.46
CA HIS A 293 -19.12 0.97 8.30
C HIS A 293 -19.77 0.85 6.90
N PRO A 294 -21.09 1.11 6.74
CA PRO A 294 -21.76 0.99 5.44
C PRO A 294 -21.14 1.79 4.29
N SER A 295 -20.39 2.87 4.59
CA SER A 295 -19.63 3.63 3.58
C SER A 295 -18.41 2.89 3.02
N LEU A 296 -18.06 1.72 3.57
CA LEU A 296 -17.10 0.78 3.01
C LEU A 296 -17.78 -0.34 2.20
N ASP A 297 -19.11 -0.33 2.03
CA ASP A 297 -19.77 -1.35 1.22
C ASP A 297 -19.68 -1.00 -0.27
N SER A 298 -18.52 -1.27 -0.87
CA SER A 298 -18.28 -1.07 -2.29
C SER A 298 -18.28 -2.40 -3.05
N SER A 299 -18.92 -2.42 -4.21
CA SER A 299 -18.79 -3.51 -5.16
C SER A 299 -17.34 -3.65 -5.66
N ILE A 300 -16.96 -4.85 -6.09
CA ILE A 300 -15.63 -5.12 -6.67
C ILE A 300 -15.33 -4.16 -7.83
N SER A 301 -16.33 -3.85 -8.67
CA SER A 301 -16.16 -2.91 -9.77
C SER A 301 -15.89 -1.47 -9.32
N GLN A 302 -16.48 -1.02 -8.20
CA GLN A 302 -16.16 0.28 -7.61
C GLN A 302 -14.74 0.30 -7.04
N LEU A 303 -14.31 -0.78 -6.37
CA LEU A 303 -12.93 -0.92 -5.88
C LEU A 303 -11.91 -0.89 -7.03
N GLU A 304 -12.22 -1.51 -8.17
CA GLU A 304 -11.38 -1.44 -9.37
C GLU A 304 -11.32 -0.01 -9.94
N GLN A 305 -12.46 0.70 -10.01
CA GLN A 305 -12.50 2.11 -10.46
C GLN A 305 -11.70 3.03 -9.53
N GLU A 306 -11.82 2.87 -8.21
CA GLU A 306 -11.01 3.64 -7.26
C GLU A 306 -9.52 3.34 -7.40
N LEU A 307 -9.17 2.08 -7.64
CA LEU A 307 -7.79 1.66 -7.87
C LEU A 307 -7.22 2.22 -9.19
N GLU A 308 -8.04 2.37 -10.24
CA GLU A 308 -7.63 3.03 -11.49
C GLU A 308 -7.16 4.47 -11.23
N LEU A 309 -7.89 5.22 -10.40
CA LEU A 309 -7.54 6.61 -10.05
C LEU A 309 -6.22 6.72 -9.29
N ASP A 310 -5.76 5.66 -8.62
CA ASP A 310 -4.47 5.64 -7.92
C ASP A 310 -3.27 5.59 -8.87
N PHE A 311 -3.48 5.22 -10.13
CA PHE A 311 -2.42 5.28 -11.14
C PHE A 311 -2.17 6.70 -11.64
N LEU A 312 -3.18 7.57 -11.64
CA LEU A 312 -3.08 8.90 -12.22
C LEU A 312 -2.07 9.79 -11.49
N GLU A 313 -1.34 10.59 -12.26
CA GLU A 313 -0.41 11.60 -11.78
C GLU A 313 -0.86 13.00 -12.22
N PRO A 314 -0.56 14.05 -11.44
CA PRO A 314 -0.90 15.43 -11.82
C PRO A 314 -0.33 15.79 -13.19
N ILE A 315 -1.19 16.28 -14.08
CA ILE A 315 -0.76 16.82 -15.38
C ILE A 315 -0.10 18.18 -15.11
N PRO A 316 1.16 18.39 -15.51
CA PRO A 316 1.82 19.68 -15.33
C PRO A 316 1.02 20.81 -16.00
N SER A 317 0.73 21.87 -15.25
CA SER A 317 0.14 23.09 -15.81
C SER A 317 1.14 23.69 -16.82
N ARG A 318 0.68 23.85 -18.07
CA ARG A 318 1.49 24.36 -19.19
C ARG A 318 1.91 25.81 -19.03
#